data_AF-A0AAV9E6M9-F1
#
_entry.id   AF-A0AAV9E6M9-F1
#
_cell.length_a   1.000
_cell.length_b   1.000
_cell.length_c   1.000
_cell.angle_alpha   90.00
_cell.angle_beta   90.00
_cell.angle_gamma   90.00
#
_symmetry.space_group_name_H-M   'P 1'
#
loop_
_entity.id
_entity.type
_entity.pdbx_description
1 polymer ?
#
loop_
_entity_poly.entity_id
_entity_poly.type
_entity_poly.pdbx_seq_one_letter_code
_entity_poly.pdbx_strand_id
1 'polypeptide(L)'
;MKKRSSVEIAEMGLAEQKSKFMKVNTAYKALTSKRPCGPNKDAIRAATYDLAKNDPWKEPFENLPEHAFEDVADWERKLIQERVRGLRGT
;
A
#
# COMPACT_ATOMS: atom_id res chain seq x y z
N MET A 1 -6.83 -37.70 -15.11
CA MET A 1 -7.15 -36.34 -14.63
C MET A 1 -6.60 -36.18 -13.21
N LYS A 2 -5.49 -35.47 -13.03
CA LYS A 2 -4.88 -35.29 -11.69
C LYS A 2 -5.66 -34.19 -10.98
N LYS A 3 -6.54 -34.57 -10.03
CA LYS A 3 -7.25 -33.60 -9.19
C LYS A 3 -6.20 -32.91 -8.32
N ARG A 4 -5.99 -31.61 -8.51
CA ARG A 4 -5.14 -30.80 -7.61
C ARG A 4 -5.71 -30.88 -6.21
N SER A 5 -4.84 -31.05 -5.23
CA SER A 5 -5.26 -31.18 -3.83
C SER A 5 -5.90 -29.88 -3.35
N SER A 6 -6.81 -29.96 -2.37
CA SER A 6 -7.41 -28.76 -1.76
C SER A 6 -6.36 -27.79 -1.19
N VAL A 7 -5.17 -28.29 -0.86
CA VAL A 7 -4.03 -27.49 -0.40
C VAL A 7 -3.43 -26.67 -1.55
N GLU A 8 -3.22 -27.27 -2.73
CA GLU A 8 -2.71 -26.55 -3.91
C GLU A 8 -3.68 -25.45 -4.37
N ILE A 9 -4.99 -25.67 -4.25
CA ILE A 9 -6.00 -24.65 -4.60
C ILE A 9 -5.97 -23.49 -3.58
N ALA A 10 -5.78 -23.78 -2.30
CA ALA A 10 -5.64 -22.76 -1.26
C ALA A 10 -4.34 -21.95 -1.42
N GLU A 11 -3.23 -22.60 -1.76
CA GLU A 11 -1.96 -21.92 -2.03
C GLU A 11 -2.02 -21.07 -3.31
N MET A 12 -2.72 -21.53 -4.35
CA MET A 12 -3.01 -20.73 -5.55
C MET A 12 -3.85 -19.49 -5.22
N GLY A 13 -4.88 -19.62 -4.37
CA GLY A 13 -5.69 -18.48 -3.92
C GLY A 13 -4.90 -17.49 -3.05
N LEU A 14 -3.95 -17.96 -2.25
CA LEU A 14 -3.05 -17.12 -1.47
C LEU A 14 -2.02 -16.39 -2.37
N ALA A 15 -1.54 -17.05 -3.43
CA ALA A 15 -0.65 -16.45 -4.42
C ALA A 15 -1.35 -15.37 -5.27
N GLU A 16 -2.64 -15.55 -5.58
CA GLU A 16 -3.44 -14.56 -6.29
C GLU A 16 -3.79 -13.34 -5.41
N GLN A 17 -3.96 -13.54 -4.09
CA GLN A 17 -4.09 -12.45 -3.12
C GLN A 17 -2.76 -11.71 -2.84
N LYS A 18 -1.60 -12.35 -3.05
CA LYS A 18 -0.27 -11.70 -2.94
C LYS A 18 0.00 -10.67 -4.06
N SER A 19 -0.80 -10.65 -5.13
CA SER A 19 -0.62 -9.76 -6.29
C SER A 19 -1.42 -8.45 -6.25
N LYS A 20 -2.29 -8.23 -5.26
CA LYS A 20 -3.20 -7.05 -5.27
C LYS A 20 -2.65 -5.85 -4.50
N PHE A 21 -1.36 -5.57 -4.64
CA PHE A 21 -0.75 -4.41 -4.03
C PHE A 21 -0.03 -3.56 -5.07
N MET A 22 -0.50 -2.32 -5.18
CA MET A 22 0.00 -1.34 -6.13
C MET A 22 0.93 -0.39 -5.40
N LYS A 23 2.05 -0.06 -6.06
CA LYS A 23 2.85 1.11 -5.70
C LYS A 23 2.02 2.37 -5.91
N VAL A 24 2.33 3.45 -5.20
CA VAL A 24 1.61 4.73 -5.29
C VAL A 24 1.54 5.22 -6.73
N ASN A 25 2.64 5.11 -7.48
CA ASN A 25 2.69 5.47 -8.90
C ASN A 25 1.74 4.65 -9.78
N THR A 26 1.68 3.33 -9.57
CA THR A 26 0.79 2.46 -10.33
C THR A 26 -0.67 2.74 -9.99
N ALA A 27 -0.99 2.96 -8.71
CA ALA A 27 -2.34 3.31 -8.26
C ALA A 27 -2.79 4.67 -8.81
N TYR A 28 -1.90 5.66 -8.79
CA TYR A 28 -2.14 6.99 -9.34
C TYR A 28 -2.46 6.93 -10.84
N LYS A 29 -1.60 6.26 -11.63
CA LYS A 29 -1.82 6.09 -13.08
C LYS A 29 -3.11 5.34 -13.38
N ALA A 30 -3.44 4.31 -12.60
CA ALA A 30 -4.68 3.56 -12.78
C ALA A 30 -5.94 4.41 -12.50
N LEU A 31 -5.87 5.34 -11.55
CA LEU A 31 -6.95 6.29 -11.27
C LEU A 31 -7.06 7.33 -12.40
N THR A 32 -5.96 8.01 -12.73
CA THR A 32 -5.97 9.12 -13.70
C THR A 32 -6.25 8.65 -15.13
N SER A 33 -5.89 7.41 -15.48
CA SER A 33 -6.26 6.80 -16.75
C SER A 33 -7.76 6.55 -16.90
N LYS A 34 -8.49 6.34 -15.80
CA LYS A 34 -9.94 6.10 -15.82
C LYS A 34 -10.73 7.39 -15.65
N ARG A 35 -10.25 8.26 -14.77
CA ARG A 35 -10.84 9.56 -14.47
C ARG A 35 -9.72 10.60 -14.59
N PRO A 36 -9.63 11.34 -15.70
CA PRO A 36 -8.67 12.42 -15.84
C PRO A 36 -8.88 13.46 -14.74
N CYS A 37 -7.97 13.48 -13.77
CA CYS A 37 -7.97 14.38 -12.63
C CYS A 37 -6.53 14.58 -12.12
N GLY A 38 -6.29 15.63 -11.34
CA GLY A 38 -4.99 15.95 -10.74
C GLY A 38 -4.99 15.82 -9.22
N PRO A 39 -5.18 14.62 -8.65
CA PRO A 39 -5.06 14.43 -7.22
C PRO A 39 -3.63 14.74 -6.76
N ASN A 40 -3.46 15.28 -5.55
CA ASN A 40 -2.14 15.59 -5.04
C ASN A 40 -1.40 14.30 -4.63
N LYS A 41 -0.39 13.90 -5.42
CA LYS A 41 0.40 12.70 -5.17
C LYS A 41 1.25 12.80 -3.89
N ASP A 42 1.78 13.99 -3.58
CA ASP A 42 2.56 14.21 -2.36
C ASP A 42 1.72 14.05 -1.11
N ALA A 43 0.44 14.45 -1.13
CA ALA A 43 -0.46 14.24 -0.01
C ALA A 43 -0.66 12.74 0.30
N ILE A 44 -0.75 11.89 -0.74
CA ILE A 44 -0.86 10.43 -0.58
C ILE A 44 0.44 9.87 0.03
N ARG A 45 1.59 10.37 -0.43
CA ARG A 45 2.92 9.97 0.03
C ARG A 45 3.16 10.39 1.48
N ALA A 46 2.78 11.62 1.85
CA ALA A 46 2.84 12.13 3.23
C ALA A 46 1.96 11.31 4.17
N ALA A 47 0.71 11.03 3.80
CA ALA A 47 -0.18 10.19 4.61
C ALA A 47 0.36 8.75 4.76
N THR A 48 1.05 8.23 3.73
CA THR A 48 1.74 6.94 3.81
C THR A 48 2.89 7.00 4.80
N TYR A 49 3.69 8.07 4.79
CA TYR A 49 4.74 8.33 5.78
C TYR A 49 4.16 8.41 7.21
N ASP A 50 3.08 9.16 7.43
CA ASP A 50 2.46 9.32 8.74
C ASP A 50 2.01 7.97 9.33
N LEU A 51 1.38 7.14 8.50
CA LEU A 51 0.90 5.82 8.91
C LEU A 51 2.01 4.78 9.00
N ALA A 52 3.14 4.94 8.30
CA ALA A 52 4.29 4.04 8.38
C ALA A 52 5.28 4.41 9.50
N LYS A 53 5.30 5.68 9.93
CA LYS A 53 6.21 6.17 10.97
C LYS A 53 5.88 5.52 12.32
N ASN A 54 6.86 4.84 12.90
CA ASN A 54 6.79 4.27 14.26
C ASN A 54 7.56 5.10 15.29
N ASP A 55 8.60 5.81 14.86
CA ASP A 55 9.47 6.57 15.75
C ASP A 55 9.13 8.06 15.65
N PRO A 56 8.75 8.75 16.75
CA PRO A 56 8.51 10.20 16.77
C PRO A 56 9.67 11.02 16.20
N TRP A 57 10.91 10.56 16.35
CA TRP A 57 12.14 11.29 15.98
C TRP A 57 12.55 11.11 14.52
N LYS A 58 11.79 10.37 13.71
CA LYS A 58 12.07 10.19 12.28
C LYS A 58 12.05 11.54 11.55
N GLU A 59 12.99 11.73 10.62
CA GLU A 59 13.13 12.94 9.80
C GLU A 59 11.79 13.41 9.22
N PRO A 60 11.49 14.72 9.27
CA PRO A 60 10.28 15.28 8.66
C PRO A 60 10.12 14.87 7.20
N PHE A 61 8.89 14.72 6.75
CA PHE A 61 8.57 14.28 5.39
C PHE A 61 9.16 15.21 4.32
N GLU A 62 9.22 16.51 4.62
CA GLU A 62 9.74 17.57 3.74
C GLU A 62 11.22 17.39 3.40
N ASN A 63 11.98 16.70 4.24
CA ASN A 63 13.41 16.45 4.03
C ASN A 63 13.67 15.16 3.23
N LEU A 64 12.63 14.36 2.96
CA LEU A 64 12.76 13.09 2.28
C LEU A 64 12.69 13.27 0.76
N PRO A 65 13.41 12.44 0.00
CA PRO A 65 13.40 12.53 -1.45
C PRO A 65 11.99 12.26 -2.01
N GLU A 66 11.70 12.79 -3.20
CA GLU A 66 10.38 12.70 -3.84
C GLU A 66 9.89 11.26 -4.05
N HIS A 67 10.83 10.31 -4.19
CA HIS A 67 10.53 8.88 -4.36
C HIS A 67 10.29 8.12 -3.04
N ALA A 68 10.51 8.74 -1.88
CA ALA A 68 10.31 8.08 -0.59
C ALA A 68 8.82 7.74 -0.39
N PHE A 69 8.50 6.52 0.07
CA PHE A 69 7.12 6.04 0.28
C PHE A 69 6.26 5.90 -0.99
N GLU A 70 6.86 5.92 -2.18
CA GLU A 70 6.14 5.50 -3.39
C GLU A 70 5.84 3.99 -3.42
N ASP A 71 6.67 3.24 -2.71
CA ASP A 71 6.48 1.82 -2.41
C ASP A 71 6.76 1.61 -0.91
N VAL A 72 6.19 0.56 -0.34
CA VAL A 72 6.32 0.24 1.09
C VAL A 72 6.62 -1.23 1.26
N ALA A 73 7.46 -1.53 2.25
CA ALA A 73 7.76 -2.92 2.62
C ALA A 73 6.50 -3.63 3.13
N ASP A 74 6.48 -4.96 3.08
CA ASP A 74 5.31 -5.74 3.50
C ASP A 74 4.92 -5.52 4.96
N TRP A 75 5.90 -5.26 5.83
CA TRP A 75 5.66 -4.96 7.24
C TRP A 75 5.05 -3.56 7.44
N GLU A 76 5.53 -2.54 6.70
CA GLU A 76 4.95 -1.19 6.70
C GLU A 76 3.53 -1.24 6.17
N ARG A 77 3.29 -2.02 5.11
CA ARG A 77 1.97 -2.24 4.54
C ARG A 77 1.00 -2.84 5.55
N LYS A 78 1.43 -3.87 6.29
CA LYS A 78 0.61 -4.49 7.34
C LYS A 78 0.28 -3.48 8.44
N LEU A 79 1.27 -2.73 8.90
CA LEU A 79 1.11 -1.69 9.91
C LEU A 79 0.11 -0.60 9.48
N ILE A 80 0.24 -0.09 8.26
CA ILE A 80 -0.68 0.90 7.69
C ILE A 80 -2.11 0.35 7.67
N GLN A 81 -2.30 -0.89 7.22
CA GLN A 81 -3.64 -1.52 7.19
C GLN A 81 -4.26 -1.65 8.58
N GLU A 82 -3.47 -2.04 9.58
CA GLU A 82 -3.93 -2.16 10.97
C GLU A 82 -4.33 -0.79 11.53
N ARG A 83 -3.51 0.25 11.33
CA ARG A 83 -3.81 1.62 11.77
C ARG A 83 -5.08 2.17 11.12
N VAL A 84 -5.23 2.04 9.80
CA VAL A 84 -6.43 2.49 9.08
C VAL A 84 -7.68 1.74 9.53
N ARG A 85 -7.58 0.44 9.82
CA ARG A 85 -8.71 -0.34 10.35
C ARG A 85 -9.07 0.06 11.79
N GLY A 86 -8.08 0.48 12.59
CA GLY A 86 -8.30 0.99 13.94
C GLY A 86 -9.11 2.28 14.00
N LEU A 87 -9.09 3.08 12.93
CA LEU A 87 -9.89 4.31 12.78
C LEU A 87 -11.35 4.06 12.34
N ARG A 88 -11.79 2.80 12.26
CA ARG A 88 -13.19 2.50 11.89
C ARG A 88 -14.11 2.80 13.06
N GLY A 89 -14.98 3.80 12.91
CA GLY A 89 -15.99 4.15 13.92
C GLY A 89 -15.50 5.10 15.01
N THR A 90 -14.30 5.67 14.85
CA THR A 90 -13.89 6.92 15.50
C THR A 90 -14.52 8.10 14.76
#